data_AF-A0A4P6Q6B5-F1
#
_entry.id   AF-A0A4P6Q6B5-F1
#
_cell.length_a   1.000
_cell.length_b   1.000
_cell.length_c   1.000
_cell.angle_alpha   90.00
_cell.angle_beta   90.00
_cell.angle_gamma   90.00
#
_symmetry.space_group_name_H-M   'P 1'
#
loop_
_entity.id
_entity.type
_entity.pdbx_description
1 polymer ?
#
loop_
_entity_poly.entity_id
_entity_poly.type
_entity_poly.pdbx_seq_one_letter_code
_entity_poly.pdbx_strand_id
1 'polypeptide(L)'
;MARSRALLASANVNPATESDIRASFVNCSKGEAKRLPVLRDLADLPWDDLDFLGWRDPAAPDRGYLVGEHGSRLVGVVLRSAARRTRDVTRRSLCSLCVTSHPAGGVELMSARKAGAAGRQGDSAGVHMCADLACPLYVRGIKSPAAGGRLPEDMTLDEQIERTASRVGTFLSRVLG
;
A
#
# COMPACT_ATOMS: atom_id res chain seq x y z
N MET A 1 27.69 12.83 20.80
CA MET A 1 27.96 13.34 19.45
C MET A 1 26.66 13.29 18.66
N ALA A 2 25.92 14.40 18.66
CA ALA A 2 24.65 14.54 17.95
C ALA A 2 24.96 14.77 16.46
N ARG A 3 24.76 13.74 15.63
CA ARG A 3 24.75 13.90 14.17
C ARG A 3 23.33 14.25 13.74
N SER A 4 23.18 15.53 13.40
CA SER A 4 22.20 16.16 12.50
C SER A 4 21.01 15.28 12.06
N ARG A 5 19.88 15.44 12.75
CA ARG A 5 18.55 14.93 12.40
C ARG A 5 17.83 16.01 11.58
N ALA A 6 18.34 16.30 10.38
CA ALA A 6 17.80 17.32 9.49
C ALA A 6 17.23 16.68 8.22
N LEU A 7 15.90 16.77 8.06
CA LEU A 7 15.14 16.74 6.80
C LEU A 7 15.29 15.49 5.89
N LEU A 8 15.12 14.31 6.45
CA LEU A 8 14.41 13.27 5.69
C LEU A 8 12.93 13.46 6.04
N ALA A 9 12.11 13.81 5.05
CA ALA A 9 10.66 13.68 5.22
C ALA A 9 10.42 12.27 5.73
N SER A 10 9.78 12.13 6.89
CA SER A 10 9.43 10.81 7.42
C SER A 10 8.78 10.05 6.27
N ALA A 11 9.31 8.89 5.89
CA ALA A 11 8.76 8.06 4.82
C ALA A 11 7.38 7.48 5.18
N ASN A 12 6.84 7.90 6.31
CA ASN A 12 5.57 7.58 6.91
C ASN A 12 4.47 8.49 6.39
N VAL A 13 3.26 7.94 6.30
CA VAL A 13 2.06 8.73 6.09
C VAL A 13 1.69 9.44 7.40
N ASN A 14 1.45 10.75 7.32
CA ASN A 14 1.00 11.50 8.50
C ASN A 14 -0.39 11.03 8.96
N PRO A 15 -0.67 11.07 10.28
CA PRO A 15 -2.01 10.85 10.81
C PRO A 15 -3.06 11.68 10.08
N ALA A 16 -4.09 11.00 9.58
CA ALA A 16 -5.13 11.60 8.76
C ALA A 16 -6.52 11.28 9.29
N THR A 17 -7.44 12.23 9.18
CA THR A 17 -8.84 12.00 9.54
C THR A 17 -9.54 11.16 8.48
N GLU A 18 -10.71 10.61 8.83
CA GLU A 18 -11.56 9.95 7.84
C GLU A 18 -11.91 10.87 6.66
N SER A 19 -12.12 12.17 6.93
CA SER A 19 -12.41 13.17 5.91
C SER A 19 -11.24 13.34 4.94
N ASP A 20 -10.02 13.44 5.45
CA ASP A 20 -8.80 13.58 4.65
C ASP A 20 -8.60 12.35 3.76
N ILE A 21 -8.76 11.15 4.33
CA ILE A 21 -8.69 9.88 3.62
C ILE A 21 -9.70 9.85 2.47
N ARG A 22 -10.98 10.16 2.74
CA ARG A 22 -12.03 10.15 1.70
C ARG A 22 -11.77 11.17 0.59
N ALA A 23 -11.30 12.36 0.96
CA ALA A 23 -10.97 13.42 0.01
C ALA A 23 -9.76 13.08 -0.89
N SER A 24 -8.87 12.20 -0.42
CA SER A 24 -7.65 11.82 -1.14
C SER A 24 -7.88 10.94 -2.38
N PHE A 25 -9.05 10.31 -2.54
CA PHE A 25 -9.25 9.29 -3.58
C PHE A 25 -9.32 9.87 -5.00
N VAL A 26 -8.43 9.39 -5.88
CA VAL A 26 -8.26 9.96 -7.24
C VAL A 26 -8.82 9.12 -8.38
N ASN A 27 -9.08 7.83 -8.15
CA ASN A 27 -9.46 6.89 -9.21
C ASN A 27 -10.86 6.28 -9.04
N CYS A 28 -11.71 6.90 -8.22
CA CYS A 28 -13.12 6.58 -8.09
C CYS A 28 -13.95 7.87 -8.03
N SER A 29 -15.27 7.74 -8.13
CA SER A 29 -16.17 8.88 -7.97
C SER A 29 -16.23 9.35 -6.51
N LYS A 30 -16.58 10.62 -6.28
CA LYS A 30 -16.81 11.16 -4.92
C LYS A 30 -17.84 10.33 -4.12
N GLY A 31 -18.87 9.82 -4.81
CA GLY A 31 -19.89 8.97 -4.18
C GLY A 31 -19.36 7.58 -3.77
N GLU A 32 -18.43 7.01 -4.52
CA GLU A 32 -17.73 5.78 -4.11
C GLU A 32 -16.77 6.06 -2.95
N ALA A 33 -16.00 7.15 -3.02
CA ALA A 33 -15.11 7.60 -1.94
C ALA A 33 -15.84 7.86 -0.61
N LYS A 34 -17.09 8.32 -0.66
CA LYS A 34 -17.94 8.51 0.53
C LYS A 34 -18.43 7.20 1.14
N ARG A 35 -18.50 6.12 0.36
CA ARG A 35 -19.11 4.83 0.78
C ARG A 35 -18.10 3.72 1.06
N LEU A 36 -16.82 3.92 0.75
CA LEU A 36 -15.79 2.94 1.13
C LEU A 36 -15.77 2.74 2.65
N PRO A 37 -15.59 1.49 3.10
CA PRO A 37 -15.49 1.17 4.52
C PRO A 37 -14.11 1.60 5.03
N VAL A 38 -14.02 2.79 5.64
CA VAL A 38 -12.78 3.24 6.27
C VAL A 38 -12.53 2.41 7.54
N LEU A 39 -11.26 2.21 7.88
CA LEU A 39 -10.86 1.57 9.13
C LEU A 39 -11.51 2.28 10.32
N ARG A 40 -12.01 1.49 11.26
CA ARG A 40 -12.43 2.02 12.57
C ARG A 40 -11.20 2.45 13.35
N ASP A 41 -11.40 3.34 14.31
CA ASP A 41 -10.38 3.71 15.28
C ASP A 41 -9.07 4.22 14.63
N LEU A 42 -9.19 5.06 13.60
CA LEU A 42 -8.05 5.65 12.87
C LEU A 42 -7.04 6.33 13.81
N ALA A 43 -7.50 6.90 14.92
CA ALA A 43 -6.64 7.57 15.90
C ALA A 43 -5.68 6.59 16.61
N ASP A 44 -6.03 5.31 16.68
CA ASP A 44 -5.28 4.27 17.40
C ASP A 44 -4.34 3.48 16.48
N LEU A 45 -4.33 3.78 15.17
CA LEU A 45 -3.42 3.15 14.24
C LEU A 45 -1.96 3.54 14.55
N PRO A 46 -1.00 2.63 14.32
CA PRO A 46 0.42 2.91 14.55
C PRO A 46 0.99 3.75 13.39
N TRP A 47 0.57 5.01 13.25
CA TRP A 47 0.95 5.90 12.14
C TRP A 47 2.47 6.03 11.96
N ASP A 48 3.22 6.00 13.06
CA ASP A 48 4.69 6.01 13.07
C ASP A 48 5.32 4.74 12.46
N ASP A 49 4.52 3.71 12.17
CA ASP A 49 4.93 2.48 11.50
C ASP A 49 4.34 2.30 10.09
N LEU A 50 3.59 3.28 9.58
CA LEU A 50 2.91 3.21 8.29
C LEU A 50 3.57 4.09 7.25
N ASP A 51 4.20 3.49 6.24
CA ASP A 51 4.68 4.19 5.03
C ASP A 51 3.52 4.56 4.08
N PHE A 52 2.41 3.84 4.23
CA PHE A 52 1.12 4.09 3.62
C PHE A 52 0.05 3.37 4.45
N LEU A 53 -1.19 3.83 4.34
CA LEU A 53 -2.34 3.17 4.92
C LEU A 53 -2.98 2.21 3.91
N GLY A 54 -3.05 0.92 4.22
CA GLY A 54 -3.61 -0.12 3.35
C GLY A 54 -4.67 -0.95 4.05
N TRP A 55 -5.79 -1.24 3.38
CA TRP A 55 -6.82 -2.14 3.91
C TRP A 55 -7.69 -2.79 2.83
N ARG A 56 -8.41 -3.85 3.21
CA ARG A 56 -9.36 -4.57 2.33
C ARG A 56 -10.80 -4.19 2.62
N ASP A 57 -11.63 -4.24 1.59
CA ASP A 57 -13.08 -4.11 1.73
C ASP A 57 -13.64 -5.43 2.34
N PRO A 58 -14.25 -5.41 3.55
CA PRO A 58 -14.80 -6.61 4.15
C PRO A 58 -15.96 -7.23 3.34
N ALA A 59 -16.67 -6.42 2.56
CA ALA A 59 -17.82 -6.86 1.76
C ALA A 59 -17.41 -7.25 0.33
N ALA A 60 -16.22 -6.86 -0.13
CA ALA A 60 -15.70 -7.17 -1.45
C ALA A 60 -14.22 -7.58 -1.35
N PRO A 61 -13.92 -8.87 -1.10
CA PRO A 61 -12.55 -9.33 -0.82
C PRO A 61 -11.56 -9.11 -1.94
N ASP A 62 -11.99 -8.86 -3.18
CA ASP A 62 -11.16 -8.49 -4.33
C ASP A 62 -10.77 -7.00 -4.35
N ARG A 63 -11.38 -6.19 -3.48
CA ARG A 63 -11.15 -4.74 -3.41
C ARG A 63 -10.26 -4.39 -2.23
N GLY A 64 -9.27 -3.54 -2.51
CA GLY A 64 -8.42 -2.94 -1.50
C GLY A 64 -8.36 -1.42 -1.67
N TYR A 65 -7.74 -0.79 -0.69
CA TYR A 65 -7.54 0.64 -0.66
C TYR A 65 -6.13 0.92 -0.18
N LEU A 66 -5.47 1.88 -0.82
CA LEU A 66 -4.15 2.36 -0.43
C LEU A 66 -4.20 3.88 -0.39
N VAL A 67 -3.74 4.47 0.71
CA VAL A 67 -3.56 5.91 0.88
C VAL A 67 -2.11 6.15 1.25
N GLY A 68 -1.40 6.94 0.45
CA GLY A 68 -0.01 7.30 0.72
C GLY A 68 0.24 8.77 0.40
N GLU A 69 1.36 9.28 0.88
CA GLU A 69 1.83 10.61 0.50
C GLU A 69 2.43 10.58 -0.90
N HIS A 70 2.09 11.60 -1.69
CA HIS A 70 2.66 11.80 -3.03
C HIS A 70 2.79 13.30 -3.30
N GLY A 71 4.03 13.76 -3.42
CA GLY A 71 4.33 15.20 -3.42
C GLY A 71 3.96 15.81 -2.07
N SER A 72 3.09 16.83 -2.06
CA SER A 72 2.65 17.53 -0.86
C SER A 72 1.23 17.18 -0.41
N ARG A 73 0.67 16.06 -0.89
CA ARG A 73 -0.72 15.68 -0.58
C ARG A 73 -0.90 14.17 -0.36
N LEU A 74 -1.98 13.83 0.33
CA LEU A 74 -2.49 12.46 0.39
C LEU A 74 -3.12 12.06 -0.95
N VAL A 75 -2.82 10.83 -1.37
CA VAL A 75 -3.41 10.21 -2.55
C VAL A 75 -3.96 8.84 -2.16
N GLY A 76 -5.28 8.71 -2.29
CA GLY A 76 -6.01 7.47 -2.11
C GLY A 76 -6.30 6.81 -3.45
N VAL A 77 -6.14 5.49 -3.53
CA VAL A 77 -6.48 4.70 -4.71
C VAL A 77 -7.27 3.46 -4.32
N VAL A 78 -8.33 3.20 -5.07
CA VAL A 78 -9.04 1.92 -5.03
C VAL A 78 -8.25 0.90 -5.86
N LEU A 79 -8.00 -0.24 -5.24
CA LEU A 79 -7.30 -1.38 -5.84
C LEU A 79 -8.31 -2.49 -6.13
N ARG A 80 -8.07 -3.21 -7.23
CA ARG A 80 -8.72 -4.47 -7.57
C ARG A 80 -7.67 -5.56 -7.70
N SER A 81 -7.88 -6.63 -6.95
CA SER A 81 -7.09 -7.83 -7.01
C SER A 81 -7.65 -8.76 -8.08
N ALA A 82 -6.78 -9.21 -8.97
CA ALA A 82 -7.05 -10.42 -9.74
C ALA A 82 -6.70 -11.62 -8.85
N ALA A 83 -7.57 -11.95 -7.88
CA ALA A 83 -7.35 -13.04 -6.94
C ALA A 83 -7.12 -14.35 -7.71
N ARG A 84 -5.85 -14.76 -7.84
CA ARG A 84 -5.50 -16.05 -8.44
C ARG A 84 -5.63 -17.09 -7.35
N ARG A 85 -6.69 -17.91 -7.42
CA ARG A 85 -6.78 -19.16 -6.65
C ARG A 85 -5.74 -20.14 -7.21
N THR A 86 -4.49 -19.96 -6.80
CA THR A 86 -3.44 -20.96 -7.03
C THR A 86 -3.71 -22.13 -6.09
N ARG A 87 -3.91 -23.32 -6.68
CA ARG A 87 -4.03 -24.58 -5.93
C ARG A 87 -2.67 -25.13 -5.49
N ASP A 88 -1.59 -24.57 -6.03
CA ASP A 88 -0.23 -24.91 -5.62
C ASP A 88 0.13 -24.11 -4.37
N VAL A 89 0.06 -24.79 -3.23
CA VAL A 89 0.36 -24.26 -1.89
C VAL A 89 1.87 -24.10 -1.67
N THR A 90 2.71 -24.73 -2.50
CA THR A 90 4.17 -24.64 -2.40
C THR A 90 4.72 -23.37 -3.05
N ARG A 91 3.96 -22.77 -3.98
CA ARG A 91 4.34 -21.55 -4.67
C ARG A 91 4.55 -20.41 -3.68
N ARG A 92 5.71 -19.76 -3.79
CA ARG A 92 6.01 -18.50 -3.09
C ARG A 92 5.98 -17.33 -4.06
N SER A 93 5.67 -16.14 -3.55
CA SER A 93 5.66 -14.92 -4.34
C SER A 93 6.16 -13.73 -3.53
N LEU A 94 6.85 -12.82 -4.21
CA LEU A 94 7.52 -11.69 -3.61
C LEU A 94 6.71 -10.43 -3.81
N CYS A 95 6.49 -9.67 -2.73
CA CYS A 95 5.85 -8.36 -2.83
C CYS A 95 6.80 -7.38 -3.54
N SER A 96 6.31 -6.69 -4.57
CA SER A 96 7.10 -5.70 -5.30
C SER A 96 7.37 -4.44 -4.47
N LEU A 97 6.66 -4.21 -3.37
CA LEU A 97 6.86 -3.06 -2.47
C LEU A 97 7.90 -3.39 -1.40
N CYS A 98 7.54 -4.24 -0.44
CA CYS A 98 8.36 -4.55 0.75
C CYS A 98 9.35 -5.70 0.57
N VAL A 99 9.36 -6.40 -0.57
CA VAL A 99 10.28 -7.55 -0.82
C VAL A 99 10.06 -8.69 0.18
N THR A 100 8.88 -8.75 0.82
CA THR A 100 8.54 -9.89 1.69
C THR A 100 8.06 -11.05 0.84
N SER A 101 8.61 -12.25 1.09
CA SER A 101 8.18 -13.49 0.45
C SER A 101 7.02 -14.09 1.23
N HIS A 102 5.93 -14.37 0.51
CA HIS A 102 4.72 -14.97 1.05
C HIS A 102 4.43 -16.33 0.42
N PRO A 103 3.67 -17.20 1.09
CA PRO A 103 3.16 -18.42 0.47
C PRO A 103 2.05 -18.06 -0.53
N ALA A 104 1.51 -19.07 -1.19
CA ALA A 104 0.42 -18.93 -2.14
C ALA A 104 -0.73 -18.08 -1.58
N GLY A 105 -1.12 -17.03 -2.31
CA GLY A 105 -2.19 -16.10 -1.92
C GLY A 105 -1.76 -14.94 -1.02
N GLY A 106 -0.54 -14.92 -0.47
CA GLY A 106 -0.10 -13.78 0.35
C GLY A 106 0.42 -12.58 -0.45
N VAL A 107 0.63 -12.74 -1.76
CA VAL A 107 0.91 -11.64 -2.70
C VAL A 107 -0.06 -11.74 -3.88
N GLU A 108 -0.70 -10.63 -4.22
CA GLU A 108 -1.67 -10.52 -5.30
C GLU A 108 -1.27 -9.43 -6.30
N LEU A 109 -1.64 -9.61 -7.57
CA LEU A 109 -1.58 -8.52 -8.54
C LEU A 109 -2.71 -7.54 -8.22
N MET A 110 -2.34 -6.40 -7.63
CA MET A 110 -3.24 -5.29 -7.40
C MET A 110 -3.20 -4.35 -8.60
N SER A 111 -4.37 -3.99 -9.09
CA SER A 111 -4.56 -3.06 -10.20
C SER A 111 -5.36 -1.85 -9.73
N ALA A 112 -4.93 -0.65 -10.11
CA ALA A 112 -5.69 0.58 -9.95
C ALA A 112 -6.01 1.13 -11.32
N ARG A 113 -7.28 1.45 -11.59
CA ARG A 113 -7.64 2.30 -12.73
C ARG A 113 -6.87 3.61 -12.61
N LYS A 114 -6.32 4.12 -13.72
CA LYS A 114 -5.67 5.44 -13.74
C LYS A 114 -6.66 6.55 -13.37
N ALA A 115 -6.18 7.68 -12.90
CA ALA A 115 -7.00 8.86 -12.69
C ALA A 115 -7.38 9.49 -14.05
N GLY A 116 -8.39 10.36 -14.02
CA GLY A 116 -8.72 11.21 -15.18
C GLY A 116 -9.20 10.45 -16.42
N ALA A 117 -8.87 10.99 -17.60
CA ALA A 117 -9.37 10.51 -18.89
C ALA A 117 -8.87 9.10 -19.23
N ALA A 118 -7.59 8.82 -18.99
CA ALA A 118 -6.99 7.51 -19.25
C ALA A 118 -7.75 6.41 -18.49
N GLY A 119 -8.06 6.64 -17.21
CA GLY A 119 -8.86 5.71 -16.42
C GLY A 119 -10.27 5.48 -16.98
N ARG A 120 -10.93 6.52 -17.48
CA ARG A 120 -12.25 6.40 -18.12
C ARG A 120 -12.22 5.59 -19.40
N GLN A 121 -11.07 5.54 -20.09
CA GLN A 121 -10.83 4.72 -21.28
C GLN A 121 -10.41 3.28 -20.93
N GLY A 122 -10.26 2.96 -19.64
CA GLY A 122 -9.95 1.60 -19.17
C GLY A 122 -8.50 1.39 -18.74
N ASP A 123 -7.63 2.40 -18.84
CA ASP A 123 -6.23 2.25 -18.42
C ASP A 123 -6.10 1.96 -16.92
N SER A 124 -5.16 1.09 -16.59
CA SER A 124 -4.81 0.76 -15.22
C SER A 124 -3.31 0.59 -15.02
N ALA A 125 -2.85 0.80 -13.79
CA ALA A 125 -1.51 0.46 -13.34
C ALA A 125 -1.58 -0.76 -12.41
N GLY A 126 -0.74 -1.76 -12.67
CA GLY A 126 -0.62 -2.97 -11.86
C GLY A 126 0.71 -3.06 -11.10
N VAL A 127 0.67 -3.69 -9.93
CA VAL A 127 1.83 -4.05 -9.10
C VAL A 127 1.49 -5.22 -8.18
N HIS A 128 2.46 -6.10 -7.92
CA HIS A 128 2.28 -7.20 -6.98
C HIS A 128 2.47 -6.68 -5.55
N MET A 129 1.43 -6.77 -4.71
CA MET A 129 1.45 -6.30 -3.33
C MET A 129 1.09 -7.43 -2.36
N CYS A 130 1.47 -7.29 -1.09
CA CYS A 130 0.93 -8.13 -0.02
C CYS A 130 -0.60 -8.08 -0.06
N ALA A 131 -1.25 -9.24 0.02
CA ALA A 131 -2.70 -9.35 -0.12
C ALA A 131 -3.48 -8.58 0.95
N ASP A 132 -2.89 -8.45 2.14
CA ASP A 132 -3.43 -7.71 3.28
C ASP A 132 -3.00 -6.23 3.30
N LEU A 133 -2.18 -5.79 2.33
CA LEU A 133 -1.63 -4.43 2.22
C LEU A 133 -0.84 -3.96 3.46
N ALA A 134 -0.37 -4.87 4.31
CA ALA A 134 0.36 -4.55 5.54
C ALA A 134 1.88 -4.41 5.32
N CYS A 135 2.31 -4.01 4.12
CA CYS A 135 3.73 -3.91 3.74
C CYS A 135 4.59 -3.14 4.75
N PRO A 136 4.17 -1.97 5.30
CA PRO A 136 4.98 -1.22 6.27
C PRO A 136 5.32 -2.02 7.52
N LEU A 137 4.39 -2.86 7.99
CA LEU A 137 4.56 -3.70 9.18
C LEU A 137 5.49 -4.89 8.91
N TYR A 138 5.47 -5.43 7.69
CA TYR A 138 6.42 -6.48 7.29
C TYR A 138 7.84 -5.94 7.14
N VAL A 139 8.02 -4.73 6.56
CA VAL A 139 9.35 -4.09 6.46
C VAL A 139 9.95 -3.90 7.86
N ARG A 140 9.14 -3.47 8.83
CA ARG A 140 9.60 -3.26 10.21
C ARG A 140 9.72 -4.54 11.04
N GLY A 141 9.34 -5.70 10.50
CA GLY A 141 9.33 -6.97 11.24
C GLY A 141 8.27 -7.05 12.36
N ILE A 142 7.38 -6.06 12.46
CA ILE A 142 6.25 -6.04 13.39
C ILE A 142 5.26 -7.15 13.03
N LYS A 143 5.11 -7.42 11.73
CA LYS A 143 4.31 -8.52 11.21
C LYS A 143 5.20 -9.55 10.51
N SER A 144 4.86 -10.83 10.66
CA SER A 144 5.52 -11.94 9.95
C SER A 144 4.53 -12.69 9.06
N PRO A 145 4.94 -13.13 7.85
CA PRO A 145 4.08 -13.96 7.01
C PRO A 145 3.90 -15.36 7.62
N ALA A 146 2.80 -16.04 7.28
CA ALA A 146 2.49 -17.37 7.82
C ALA A 146 3.55 -18.44 7.48
N ALA A 147 4.18 -18.33 6.30
CA ALA A 147 5.32 -19.13 5.88
C ALA A 147 6.15 -18.32 4.87
N GLY A 148 7.46 -18.57 4.81
CA GLY A 148 8.37 -17.67 4.09
C GLY A 148 8.92 -16.62 5.05
N GLY A 149 9.16 -15.40 4.55
CA GLY A 149 9.83 -14.36 5.32
C GLY A 149 10.53 -13.34 4.43
N ARG A 150 11.22 -12.42 5.09
CA ARG A 150 12.14 -11.51 4.42
C ARG A 150 13.49 -12.20 4.27
N LEU A 151 14.09 -12.06 3.09
CA LEU A 151 15.47 -12.49 2.90
C LEU A 151 16.37 -11.54 3.69
N PRO A 152 17.55 -12.00 4.15
CA PRO A 152 18.58 -11.08 4.63
C PRO A 152 18.86 -10.05 3.55
N GLU A 153 18.77 -8.78 3.90
CA GLU A 153 19.08 -7.66 3.02
C GLU A 153 20.26 -6.90 3.63
N ASP A 154 21.21 -6.49 2.79
CA ASP A 154 22.35 -5.66 3.24
C ASP A 154 21.92 -4.22 3.57
N MET A 155 20.69 -3.84 3.20
CA MET A 155 20.07 -2.55 3.50
C MET A 155 19.70 -2.47 4.99
N THR A 156 19.92 -1.30 5.58
CA THR A 156 19.36 -0.93 6.89
C THR A 156 17.83 -0.85 6.84
N LEU A 157 17.17 -0.86 8.00
CA LEU A 157 15.72 -0.72 8.07
C LEU A 157 15.23 0.59 7.41
N ASP A 158 15.92 1.70 7.66
CA ASP A 158 15.57 3.02 7.10
C ASP A 158 15.64 3.02 5.57
N GLU A 159 16.68 2.40 4.99
CA GLU A 159 16.80 2.27 3.52
C GLU A 159 15.68 1.38 2.94
N GLN A 160 15.29 0.31 3.66
CA GLN A 160 14.20 -0.57 3.23
C GLN A 160 12.84 0.15 3.29
N ILE A 161 12.64 1.00 4.30
CA ILE A 161 11.48 1.88 4.46
C ILE A 161 11.43 2.87 3.29
N GLU A 162 12.53 3.58 3.03
CA GLU A 162 12.62 4.56 1.95
C GLU A 162 12.36 3.93 0.58
N ARG A 163 12.95 2.76 0.31
CA ARG A 163 12.66 1.99 -0.90
C ARG A 163 11.17 1.65 -1.01
N THR A 164 10.54 1.25 0.08
CA THR A 164 9.11 0.86 0.09
C THR A 164 8.25 2.08 -0.22
N ALA A 165 8.50 3.22 0.43
CA ALA A 165 7.82 4.49 0.17
C ALA A 165 8.03 4.97 -1.28
N SER A 166 9.26 4.90 -1.80
CA SER A 166 9.59 5.26 -3.19
C SER A 166 8.84 4.40 -4.21
N ARG A 167 8.71 3.09 -3.96
CA ARG A 167 7.95 2.17 -4.82
C ARG A 167 6.45 2.44 -4.78
N VAL A 168 5.90 2.81 -3.62
CA VAL A 168 4.52 3.28 -3.48
C VAL A 168 4.33 4.58 -4.26
N GLY A 169 5.21 5.57 -4.07
CA GLY A 169 5.17 6.83 -4.82
C GLY A 169 5.23 6.63 -6.33
N THR A 170 6.09 5.72 -6.81
CA THR A 170 6.19 5.34 -8.23
C THR A 170 4.88 4.72 -8.74
N PHE A 171 4.25 3.85 -7.95
CA PHE A 171 2.95 3.29 -8.29
C PHE A 171 1.86 4.37 -8.34
N LEU A 172 1.82 5.28 -7.37
CA LEU A 172 0.88 6.40 -7.34
C LEU A 172 1.07 7.34 -8.55
N SER A 173 2.31 7.66 -8.93
CA SER A 173 2.61 8.41 -10.15
C SER A 173 2.02 7.74 -11.40
N ARG A 174 2.19 6.42 -11.55
CA ARG A 174 1.62 5.66 -12.68
C ARG A 174 0.09 5.66 -12.70
N VAL A 175 -0.56 5.73 -11.54
CA VAL A 175 -2.01 5.86 -11.44
C VAL A 175 -2.47 7.27 -11.81
N LEU A 176 -1.73 8.30 -11.39
CA LEU A 176 -2.09 9.69 -11.65
C LEU A 176 -1.97 10.09 -13.13
N GLY A 177 -1.08 9.44 -13.88
CA GLY A 177 -0.87 9.68 -15.31
C GLY A 177 0.51 10.24 -15.59
#